data_AF-A0A534CI10-F1
#
_entry.id   AF-A0A534CI10-F1
#
_cell.length_a   1.000
_cell.length_b   1.000
_cell.length_c   1.000
_cell.angle_alpha   90.00
_cell.angle_beta   90.00
_cell.angle_gamma   90.00
#
_symmetry.space_group_name_H-M   'P 1'
#
loop_
_entity.id
_entity.type
_entity.pdbx_description
1 polymer ?
#
loop_
_entity_poly.entity_id
_entity_poly.type
_entity_poly.pdbx_seq_one_letter_code
_entity_poly.pdbx_strand_id
1 'polypeptide(L)'
;ARAKTAKLLSAAGAETALALERFSGREIDALFVARTGYTGEDGFEVMLPASEATRVWRELNSLGVASCGLGARDTLRLEAGMNLYGNDMDESTHPFESGLAWSVAMEPRGRPFIGREALAAIRSQGSPRKLVGLLLEDRGVLRGHQKVLIPGDGAGEITSGTFSPTLERSIAFARVPAAAADKVQVDIRGKLLNARVVQPPFVRLGKALVQLQ
;
A
#
# COMPACT_ATOMS: atom_id res chain seq x y z
N ALA A 1 -10.49 -13.18 9.45
CA ALA A 1 -11.27 -11.99 9.87
C ALA A 1 -12.74 -12.08 9.45
N ARG A 2 -13.03 -12.22 8.14
CA ARG A 2 -14.41 -12.23 7.58
C ARG A 2 -15.41 -13.14 8.30
N ALA A 3 -15.05 -14.40 8.56
CA ALA A 3 -15.92 -15.34 9.27
C ALA A 3 -16.26 -14.90 10.71
N LYS A 4 -15.37 -14.16 11.38
CA LYS A 4 -15.64 -13.59 12.72
C LYS A 4 -16.59 -12.39 12.59
N THR A 5 -16.29 -11.47 11.68
CA THR A 5 -17.13 -10.28 11.42
C THR A 5 -18.55 -10.64 10.97
N ALA A 6 -18.71 -11.71 10.17
CA ALA A 6 -20.02 -12.19 9.71
C ALA A 6 -20.94 -12.63 10.86
N LYS A 7 -20.41 -12.93 12.05
CA LYS A 7 -21.21 -13.27 13.23
C LYS A 7 -21.95 -12.07 13.83
N LEU A 8 -21.64 -10.85 13.42
CA LEU A 8 -22.39 -9.64 13.78
C LEU A 8 -23.72 -9.53 13.03
N LEU A 9 -23.89 -10.30 11.96
CA LEU A 9 -25.01 -10.21 11.02
C LEU A 9 -26.02 -11.32 11.31
N SER A 10 -27.23 -11.15 10.79
CA SER A 10 -28.21 -12.23 10.68
C SER A 10 -27.64 -13.40 9.85
N ALA A 11 -28.23 -14.59 9.95
CA ALA A 11 -27.76 -15.74 9.18
C ALA A 11 -27.73 -15.47 7.65
N ALA A 12 -28.79 -14.84 7.13
CA ALA A 12 -28.86 -14.45 5.72
C ALA A 12 -27.86 -13.33 5.37
N GLY A 13 -27.66 -12.37 6.27
CA GLY A 13 -26.67 -11.30 6.12
C GLY A 13 -25.24 -11.84 6.11
N ALA A 14 -24.93 -12.82 6.96
CA ALA A 14 -23.64 -13.49 7.01
C ALA A 14 -23.31 -14.22 5.71
N GLU A 15 -24.27 -14.98 5.14
CA GLU A 15 -24.11 -15.62 3.84
C GLU A 15 -23.84 -14.59 2.73
N THR A 16 -24.63 -13.52 2.70
CA THR A 16 -24.47 -12.42 1.74
C THR A 16 -23.10 -11.76 1.85
N ALA A 17 -22.65 -11.45 3.07
CA ALA A 17 -21.35 -10.83 3.31
C ALA A 17 -20.18 -11.74 2.91
N LEU A 18 -20.28 -13.04 3.22
CA LEU A 18 -19.26 -14.03 2.87
C LEU A 18 -19.20 -14.31 1.35
N ALA A 19 -20.29 -14.08 0.62
CA ALA A 19 -20.34 -14.18 -0.83
C ALA A 19 -19.75 -12.96 -1.57
N LEU A 20 -19.48 -11.84 -0.88
CA LEU A 20 -18.93 -10.64 -1.53
C LEU A 20 -17.61 -10.93 -2.28
N GLU A 21 -17.56 -10.48 -3.54
CA GLU A 21 -16.36 -10.46 -4.34
C GLU A 21 -15.36 -9.41 -3.81
N ARG A 22 -14.07 -9.55 -4.12
CA ARG A 22 -13.07 -8.55 -3.69
C ARG A 22 -13.36 -7.21 -4.37
N PHE A 23 -13.15 -6.12 -3.64
CA PHE A 23 -13.48 -4.76 -4.10
C PHE A 23 -14.97 -4.53 -4.40
N SER A 24 -15.84 -5.23 -3.67
CA SER A 24 -17.29 -4.99 -3.67
C SER A 24 -17.80 -4.70 -2.26
N GLY A 25 -18.97 -4.08 -2.15
CA GLY A 25 -19.64 -3.84 -0.89
C GLY A 25 -21.15 -3.69 -1.05
N ARG A 26 -21.88 -3.93 0.03
CA ARG A 26 -23.34 -3.90 0.05
C ARG A 26 -23.85 -3.50 1.42
N GLU A 27 -25.03 -2.88 1.46
CA GLU A 27 -25.80 -2.74 2.69
C GLU A 27 -26.42 -4.09 3.10
N ILE A 28 -26.14 -4.50 4.33
CA ILE A 28 -26.53 -5.78 4.93
C ILE A 28 -26.88 -5.51 6.39
N ASP A 29 -28.11 -5.82 6.80
CA ASP A 29 -28.59 -5.64 8.18
C ASP A 29 -28.34 -4.23 8.76
N ALA A 30 -28.60 -3.20 7.95
CA ALA A 30 -28.34 -1.77 8.26
C ALA A 30 -26.86 -1.39 8.47
N LEU A 31 -25.93 -2.29 8.15
CA LEU A 31 -24.49 -2.01 8.05
C LEU A 31 -24.08 -1.96 6.58
N PHE A 32 -23.13 -1.11 6.22
CA PHE A 32 -22.47 -1.24 4.92
C PHE A 32 -21.21 -2.08 5.09
N VAL A 33 -21.16 -3.24 4.44
CA VAL A 33 -20.05 -4.20 4.52
C VAL A 33 -19.35 -4.24 3.17
N ALA A 34 -18.05 -3.94 3.17
CA ALA A 34 -17.22 -3.97 1.98
C ALA A 34 -16.06 -4.96 2.14
N ARG A 35 -15.80 -5.77 1.11
CA ARG A 35 -14.62 -6.65 1.04
C ARG A 35 -13.43 -5.89 0.46
N THR A 36 -13.02 -4.89 1.21
CA THR A 36 -11.91 -3.98 0.96
C THR A 36 -10.99 -3.92 2.19
N GLY A 37 -9.89 -3.18 2.09
CA GLY A 37 -8.97 -3.00 3.20
C GLY A 37 -7.61 -2.46 2.77
N TYR A 38 -6.80 -2.11 3.78
CA TYR A 38 -5.52 -1.42 3.60
C TYR A 38 -4.34 -2.19 4.23
N THR A 39 -4.37 -3.52 4.13
CA THR A 39 -3.37 -4.41 4.78
C THR A 39 -2.81 -5.50 3.86
N GLY A 40 -3.32 -5.64 2.65
CA GLY A 40 -2.97 -6.77 1.75
C GLY A 40 -3.62 -8.12 2.11
N GLU A 41 -4.34 -8.17 3.24
CA GLU A 41 -5.04 -9.35 3.75
C GLU A 41 -6.51 -9.42 3.30
N ASP A 42 -7.16 -10.58 3.49
CA ASP A 42 -8.62 -10.71 3.30
C ASP A 42 -9.37 -10.27 4.56
N GLY A 43 -10.40 -9.45 4.36
CA GLY A 43 -11.09 -8.77 5.46
C GLY A 43 -12.37 -8.08 5.00
N PHE A 44 -12.96 -7.34 5.94
CA PHE A 44 -14.05 -6.42 5.67
C PHE A 44 -13.73 -5.05 6.24
N GLU A 45 -14.23 -4.01 5.58
CA GLU A 45 -14.49 -2.70 6.16
C GLU A 45 -16.00 -2.63 6.44
N VAL A 46 -16.37 -2.18 7.64
CA VAL A 46 -17.77 -2.13 8.10
C VAL A 46 -18.09 -0.70 8.52
N MET A 47 -19.04 -0.08 7.85
CA MET A 47 -19.55 1.25 8.18
C MET A 47 -20.90 1.08 8.89
N LEU A 48 -21.06 1.80 10.00
CA LEU A 48 -22.16 1.62 10.95
C LEU A 48 -22.50 2.95 11.66
N PRO A 49 -23.70 3.13 12.22
CA PRO A 49 -24.06 4.35 12.95
C PRO A 49 -23.14 4.61 14.14
N ALA A 50 -22.72 5.86 14.36
CA ALA A 50 -21.73 6.18 15.40
C ALA A 50 -22.10 5.69 16.81
N SER A 51 -23.41 5.65 17.14
CA SER A 51 -23.92 5.11 18.40
C SER A 51 -23.62 3.62 18.63
N GLU A 52 -23.46 2.84 17.56
CA GLU A 52 -23.23 1.39 17.61
C GLU A 52 -21.74 1.02 17.72
N ALA A 53 -20.83 1.96 17.44
CA ALA A 53 -19.40 1.68 17.26
C ALA A 53 -18.78 0.96 18.46
N THR A 54 -19.08 1.43 19.68
CA THR A 54 -18.52 0.83 20.91
C THR A 54 -19.03 -0.60 21.13
N ARG A 55 -20.32 -0.84 20.88
CA ARG A 55 -20.93 -2.17 21.05
C ARG A 55 -20.33 -3.15 20.05
N VAL A 56 -20.35 -2.80 18.76
CA VAL A 56 -19.82 -3.64 17.68
C VAL A 56 -18.33 -3.93 17.86
N TRP A 57 -17.53 -2.93 18.26
CA TRP A 57 -16.10 -3.12 18.51
C TRP A 57 -15.83 -4.12 19.64
N ARG A 58 -16.55 -4.01 20.77
CA ARG A 58 -16.43 -4.95 21.90
C ARG A 58 -16.83 -6.37 21.50
N GLU A 59 -17.87 -6.50 20.68
CA GLU A 59 -18.33 -7.78 20.16
C GLU A 59 -17.30 -8.43 19.23
N LEU A 60 -16.69 -7.67 18.31
CA LEU A 60 -15.60 -8.19 17.48
C LEU A 60 -14.41 -8.66 18.31
N ASN A 61 -14.05 -7.92 19.36
CA ASN A 61 -12.98 -8.32 20.28
C ASN A 61 -13.34 -9.61 21.03
N SER A 62 -14.58 -9.77 21.51
CA SER A 62 -15.00 -11.01 22.18
C SER A 62 -15.02 -12.21 21.25
N LEU A 63 -15.20 -11.97 19.93
CA LEU A 63 -15.04 -12.97 18.87
C LEU A 63 -13.57 -13.24 18.49
N GLY A 64 -12.62 -12.60 19.17
CA GLY A 64 -11.18 -12.78 19.01
C GLY A 64 -10.59 -12.03 17.80
N VAL A 65 -11.20 -10.93 17.36
CA VAL A 65 -10.53 -9.98 16.46
C VAL A 65 -9.60 -9.12 17.29
N ALA A 66 -8.31 -9.10 16.96
CA ALA A 66 -7.33 -8.32 17.71
C ALA A 66 -7.46 -6.82 17.37
N SER A 67 -7.33 -5.97 18.38
CA SER A 67 -7.21 -4.52 18.20
C SER A 67 -5.82 -4.18 17.65
N CYS A 68 -5.77 -3.48 16.53
CA CYS A 68 -4.52 -3.06 15.87
C CYS A 68 -4.45 -1.54 15.73
N GLY A 69 -3.29 -0.96 16.06
CA GLY A 69 -3.06 0.49 16.00
C GLY A 69 -2.40 0.97 14.69
N LEU A 70 -2.10 2.27 14.65
CA LEU A 70 -1.57 2.95 13.47
C LEU A 70 -0.19 2.43 13.02
N GLY A 71 0.70 2.07 13.96
CA GLY A 71 2.02 1.53 13.61
C GLY A 71 1.94 0.20 12.84
N ALA A 72 1.02 -0.68 13.25
CA ALA A 72 0.74 -1.92 12.53
C ALA A 72 0.11 -1.64 11.16
N ARG A 73 -0.84 -0.70 11.08
CA ARG A 73 -1.46 -0.28 9.81
C ARG A 73 -0.43 0.22 8.80
N ASP A 74 0.50 1.09 9.20
CA ASP A 74 1.54 1.62 8.30
C ASP A 74 2.53 0.54 7.84
N THR A 75 2.82 -0.44 8.69
CA THR A 75 3.65 -1.58 8.30
C THR A 75 2.93 -2.47 7.28
N LEU A 76 1.69 -2.85 7.57
CA LEU A 76 0.89 -3.75 6.72
C LEU A 76 0.60 -3.15 5.34
N ARG A 77 0.27 -1.85 5.27
CA ARG A 77 0.02 -1.20 3.97
C ARG A 77 1.28 -1.14 3.12
N LEU A 78 2.44 -0.88 3.73
CA LEU A 78 3.70 -0.77 3.01
C LEU A 78 4.11 -2.15 2.51
N GLU A 79 4.04 -3.17 3.36
CA GLU A 79 4.19 -4.57 2.97
C GLU A 79 3.27 -4.94 1.79
N ALA A 80 2.01 -4.53 1.84
CA ALA A 80 1.01 -4.75 0.79
C ALA A 80 1.18 -3.90 -0.48
N GLY A 81 2.21 -3.05 -0.54
CA GLY A 81 2.48 -2.21 -1.70
C GLY A 81 1.45 -1.09 -1.90
N MET A 82 0.86 -0.55 -0.83
CA MET A 82 -0.17 0.48 -0.89
C MET A 82 0.41 1.86 -0.52
N ASN A 83 0.19 2.84 -1.41
CA ASN A 83 0.63 4.23 -1.23
C ASN A 83 -0.11 4.94 -0.08
N LEU A 84 0.61 5.80 0.64
CA LEU A 84 0.08 6.74 1.62
C LEU A 84 0.16 8.17 1.06
N TYR A 85 -0.98 8.84 0.92
CA TYR A 85 -1.03 10.25 0.50
C TYR A 85 -0.32 11.14 1.53
N GLY A 86 0.45 12.13 1.05
CA GLY A 86 1.37 12.94 1.84
C GLY A 86 2.78 12.36 1.97
N ASN A 87 2.97 11.09 1.61
CA ASN A 87 4.28 10.43 1.56
C ASN A 87 4.63 10.01 0.13
N ASP A 88 3.85 9.08 -0.41
CA ASP A 88 4.14 8.41 -1.68
C ASP A 88 3.55 9.16 -2.89
N MET A 89 2.61 10.07 -2.62
CA MET A 89 2.06 11.03 -3.56
C MET A 89 1.42 12.21 -2.83
N ASP A 90 1.49 13.37 -3.47
CA ASP A 90 0.78 14.60 -3.14
C ASP A 90 0.52 15.39 -4.43
N GLU A 91 0.12 16.66 -4.30
CA GLU A 91 -0.18 17.57 -5.41
C GLU A 91 1.04 17.90 -6.29
N SER A 92 2.27 17.68 -5.81
CA SER A 92 3.52 17.91 -6.54
C SER A 92 3.98 16.71 -7.37
N THR A 93 3.25 15.59 -7.28
CA THR A 93 3.58 14.32 -7.95
C THR A 93 2.48 13.89 -8.92
N HIS A 94 2.82 13.04 -9.89
CA HIS A 94 1.84 12.48 -10.82
C HIS A 94 1.69 10.95 -10.68
N PRO A 95 0.54 10.35 -11.03
CA PRO A 95 0.27 8.92 -10.84
C PRO A 95 1.34 7.98 -11.43
N PHE A 96 1.91 8.32 -12.59
CA PHE A 96 2.92 7.46 -13.24
C PHE A 96 4.26 7.39 -12.49
N GLU A 97 4.65 8.41 -11.72
CA GLU A 97 5.86 8.35 -10.89
C GLU A 97 5.59 7.87 -9.46
N SER A 98 4.32 7.55 -9.16
CA SER A 98 3.87 7.02 -7.87
C SER A 98 3.37 5.56 -7.96
N GLY A 99 3.61 4.87 -9.08
CA GLY A 99 3.21 3.47 -9.28
C GLY A 99 1.70 3.28 -9.50
N LEU A 100 0.96 4.35 -9.81
CA LEU A 100 -0.50 4.35 -9.93
C LEU A 100 -0.99 4.37 -11.39
N ALA A 101 -0.12 4.06 -12.35
CA ALA A 101 -0.51 4.03 -13.77
C ALA A 101 -1.72 3.10 -14.03
N TRP A 102 -1.82 2.00 -13.28
CA TRP A 102 -2.88 1.01 -13.40
C TRP A 102 -4.29 1.56 -13.04
N SER A 103 -4.38 2.64 -12.26
CA SER A 103 -5.66 3.26 -11.88
C SER A 103 -6.11 4.37 -12.84
N VAL A 104 -5.29 4.73 -13.83
CA VAL A 104 -5.57 5.82 -14.77
C VAL A 104 -6.16 5.27 -16.07
N ALA A 105 -7.48 5.35 -16.21
CA ALA A 105 -8.19 4.94 -17.43
C ALA A 105 -8.03 5.99 -18.56
N MET A 106 -6.96 5.84 -19.35
CA MET A 106 -6.70 6.69 -20.52
C MET A 106 -7.60 6.36 -21.71
N GLU A 107 -8.08 5.12 -21.80
CA GLU A 107 -9.10 4.73 -22.77
C GLU A 107 -10.51 4.81 -22.16
N PRO A 108 -11.54 5.13 -22.96
CA PRO A 108 -11.45 5.57 -24.36
C PRO A 108 -10.81 6.96 -24.51
N ARG A 109 -10.03 7.18 -25.59
CA ARG A 109 -9.23 8.40 -25.84
C ARG A 109 -10.00 9.73 -25.71
N GLY A 110 -11.32 9.72 -25.92
CA GLY A 110 -12.18 10.91 -25.83
C GLY A 110 -12.77 11.22 -24.45
N ARG A 111 -12.60 10.36 -23.43
CA ARG A 111 -13.24 10.56 -22.12
C ARG A 111 -12.55 11.68 -21.32
N PRO A 112 -13.16 12.87 -21.10
CA PRO A 112 -12.51 13.93 -20.36
C PRO A 112 -12.41 13.59 -18.86
N PHE A 113 -11.33 14.05 -18.22
CA PHE A 113 -11.17 14.10 -16.77
C PHE A 113 -10.09 15.13 -16.39
N ILE A 114 -10.14 15.65 -15.17
CA ILE A 114 -9.19 16.67 -14.68
C ILE A 114 -7.76 16.10 -14.70
N GLY A 115 -6.84 16.80 -15.36
CA GLY A 115 -5.43 16.38 -15.50
C GLY A 115 -5.14 15.46 -16.68
N ARG A 116 -6.14 15.08 -17.50
CA ARG A 116 -5.97 14.16 -18.64
C ARG A 116 -4.89 14.60 -19.63
N GLU A 117 -4.90 15.87 -20.04
CA GLU A 117 -3.96 16.37 -21.05
C GLU A 117 -2.51 16.36 -20.54
N ALA A 118 -2.30 16.78 -19.29
CA ALA A 118 -1.00 16.72 -18.63
C ALA A 118 -0.49 15.27 -18.55
N LEU A 119 -1.34 14.33 -18.14
CA LEU A 119 -0.97 12.91 -18.10
C LEU A 119 -0.72 12.34 -19.51
N ALA A 120 -1.49 12.74 -20.53
CA ALA A 120 -1.25 12.32 -21.90
C ALA A 120 0.14 12.77 -22.39
N ALA A 121 0.53 14.02 -22.11
CA ALA A 121 1.85 14.54 -22.44
C ALA A 121 2.97 13.77 -21.72
N ILE A 122 2.85 13.55 -20.40
CA ILE A 122 3.82 12.76 -19.64
C ILE A 122 3.92 11.33 -20.17
N ARG A 123 2.79 10.70 -20.52
CA ARG A 123 2.78 9.34 -21.08
C ARG A 123 3.51 9.27 -22.43
N SER A 124 3.39 10.31 -23.27
CA SER A 124 4.12 10.37 -24.55
C SER A 124 5.62 10.64 -24.39
N GLN A 125 6.01 11.43 -23.40
CA GLN A 125 7.41 11.82 -23.17
C GLN A 125 8.17 10.79 -22.32
N GLY A 126 7.45 10.01 -21.51
CA GLY A 126 8.03 9.19 -20.45
C GLY A 126 8.20 10.00 -19.17
N SER A 127 7.85 9.40 -18.02
CA SER A 127 8.14 10.04 -16.73
C SER A 127 9.64 9.91 -16.43
N PRO A 128 10.31 10.99 -15.98
CA PRO A 128 11.73 10.96 -15.64
C PRO A 128 12.00 10.21 -14.32
N ARG A 129 10.95 9.91 -13.53
CA ARG A 129 11.05 9.23 -12.24
C ARG A 129 10.06 8.07 -12.17
N LYS A 130 10.34 7.12 -11.29
CA LYS A 130 9.49 5.97 -10.99
C LYS A 130 9.47 5.70 -9.49
N LEU A 131 8.35 5.16 -8.99
CA LEU A 131 8.28 4.59 -7.65
C LEU A 131 8.74 3.13 -7.70
N VAL A 132 9.63 2.74 -6.81
CA VAL A 132 10.10 1.37 -6.67
C VAL A 132 10.02 0.91 -5.22
N GLY A 133 10.05 -0.41 -5.01
CA GLY A 133 10.33 -0.98 -3.70
C GLY A 133 11.84 -1.10 -3.48
N LEU A 134 12.28 -0.96 -2.23
CA LEU A 134 13.64 -1.26 -1.80
C LEU A 134 13.61 -2.35 -0.73
N LEU A 135 14.53 -3.30 -0.81
CA LEU A 135 14.87 -4.21 0.27
C LEU A 135 16.29 -3.90 0.76
N LEU A 136 16.46 -3.59 2.03
CA LEU A 136 17.78 -3.36 2.63
C LEU A 136 18.51 -4.71 2.80
N GLU A 137 19.73 -4.81 2.27
CA GLU A 137 20.59 -5.99 2.39
C GLU A 137 21.41 -5.95 3.69
N ASP A 138 21.82 -4.75 4.09
CA ASP A 138 22.54 -4.50 5.34
C ASP A 138 21.60 -4.40 6.56
N ARG A 139 22.21 -4.32 7.75
CA ARG A 139 21.46 -4.03 8.99
C ARG A 139 21.19 -2.53 9.13
N GLY A 140 19.92 -2.19 9.27
CA GLY A 140 19.45 -0.83 9.47
C GLY A 140 17.94 -0.75 9.34
N VAL A 141 17.40 0.46 9.43
CA VAL A 141 15.98 0.70 9.17
C VAL A 141 15.81 1.87 8.23
N LEU A 142 15.15 1.59 7.11
CA LEU A 142 14.74 2.56 6.11
C LEU A 142 13.62 3.45 6.66
N ARG A 143 13.70 4.73 6.36
CA ARG A 143 12.78 5.79 6.80
C ARG A 143 12.53 6.77 5.66
N GLY A 144 11.37 7.42 5.68
CA GLY A 144 11.06 8.54 4.79
C GLY A 144 12.18 9.58 4.76
N HIS A 145 12.35 10.21 3.60
CA HIS A 145 13.32 11.28 3.30
C HIS A 145 14.79 10.88 3.29
N GLN A 146 15.11 9.60 3.47
CA GLN A 146 16.47 9.11 3.28
C GLN A 146 16.86 9.13 1.79
N LYS A 147 18.07 9.60 1.52
CA LYS A 147 18.61 9.71 0.16
C LYS A 147 18.97 8.33 -0.38
N VAL A 148 18.54 8.06 -1.62
CA VAL A 148 18.91 6.86 -2.37
C VAL A 148 19.94 7.25 -3.42
N LEU A 149 21.15 6.72 -3.32
CA LEU A 149 22.22 6.92 -4.29
C LEU A 149 22.17 5.79 -5.31
N ILE A 150 22.11 6.16 -6.59
CA ILE A 150 22.17 5.21 -7.69
C ILE A 150 23.48 5.45 -8.44
N PRO A 151 24.43 4.49 -8.41
CA PRO A 151 25.70 4.64 -9.10
C PRO A 151 25.51 4.96 -10.59
N GLY A 152 25.99 6.12 -11.04
CA GLY A 152 25.88 6.57 -12.43
C GLY A 152 24.58 7.26 -12.82
N ASP A 153 23.47 7.04 -12.10
CA ASP A 153 22.14 7.56 -12.48
C ASP A 153 21.62 8.68 -11.57
N GLY A 154 22.41 9.11 -10.60
CA GLY A 154 22.08 10.23 -9.71
C GLY A 154 21.52 9.79 -8.35
N ALA A 155 20.46 10.47 -7.90
CA ALA A 155 19.86 10.21 -6.60
C ALA A 155 18.34 10.24 -6.64
N GLY A 156 17.72 9.46 -5.75
CA GLY A 156 16.31 9.49 -5.41
C GLY A 156 16.10 9.66 -3.92
N GLU A 157 14.88 9.40 -3.46
CA GLU A 157 14.48 9.57 -2.06
C GLU A 157 13.48 8.49 -1.65
N ILE A 158 13.61 8.01 -0.41
CA ILE A 158 12.61 7.13 0.21
C ILE A 158 11.37 7.93 0.58
N THR A 159 10.20 7.53 0.12
CA THR A 159 8.91 8.17 0.47
C THR A 159 8.29 7.55 1.72
N SER A 160 8.38 6.23 1.85
CA SER A 160 7.88 5.44 2.97
C SER A 160 8.87 4.34 3.33
N GLY A 161 9.17 4.14 4.60
CA GLY A 161 10.13 3.11 5.03
C GLY A 161 9.81 2.54 6.40
N THR A 162 9.92 1.21 6.53
CA THR A 162 9.69 0.51 7.79
C THR A 162 10.57 -0.74 7.93
N PHE A 163 10.49 -1.39 9.09
CA PHE A 163 10.92 -2.77 9.25
C PHE A 163 9.71 -3.68 9.05
N SER A 164 9.79 -4.61 8.09
CA SER A 164 8.76 -5.63 7.84
C SER A 164 8.94 -6.78 8.82
N PRO A 165 7.98 -7.01 9.76
CA PRO A 165 8.01 -8.17 10.62
C PRO A 165 7.85 -9.47 9.84
N THR A 166 7.06 -9.45 8.75
CA THR A 166 6.81 -10.64 7.94
C THR A 166 8.07 -11.13 7.21
N LEU A 167 8.91 -10.19 6.73
CA LEU A 167 10.13 -10.50 5.99
C LEU A 167 11.39 -10.49 6.87
N GLU A 168 11.28 -10.01 8.11
CA GLU A 168 12.41 -9.72 8.99
C GLU A 168 13.50 -8.85 8.33
N ARG A 169 13.07 -7.89 7.51
CA ARG A 169 13.95 -7.00 6.73
C ARG A 169 13.37 -5.59 6.67
N SER A 170 14.24 -4.60 6.47
CA SER A 170 13.76 -3.25 6.20
C SER A 170 13.35 -3.10 4.75
N ILE A 171 12.17 -2.53 4.53
CA ILE A 171 11.57 -2.28 3.23
C ILE A 171 11.21 -0.81 3.08
N ALA A 172 11.17 -0.32 1.85
CA ALA A 172 10.75 1.04 1.57
C ALA A 172 10.14 1.20 0.18
N PHE A 173 9.34 2.23 0.03
CA PHE A 173 9.13 2.86 -1.27
C PHE A 173 10.16 3.97 -1.49
N ALA A 174 10.66 4.07 -2.71
CA ALA A 174 11.54 5.15 -3.12
C ALA A 174 11.14 5.69 -4.48
N ARG A 175 11.20 7.00 -4.63
CA ARG A 175 11.08 7.67 -5.92
C ARG A 175 12.48 7.90 -6.46
N VAL A 176 12.79 7.28 -7.58
CA VAL A 176 14.12 7.26 -8.20
C VAL A 176 14.03 7.68 -9.68
N PRO A 177 15.13 8.13 -10.29
CA PRO A 177 15.24 8.27 -11.75
C PRO A 177 14.71 7.03 -12.49
N ALA A 178 14.04 7.24 -13.63
CA ALA A 178 13.45 6.14 -14.41
C ALA A 178 14.51 5.09 -14.84
N ALA A 179 15.73 5.55 -15.13
CA ALA A 179 16.87 4.72 -15.52
C ALA A 179 17.52 3.95 -14.36
N ALA A 180 17.12 4.21 -13.10
CA ALA A 180 17.81 3.67 -11.94
C ALA A 180 17.99 2.14 -12.00
N ALA A 181 19.24 1.73 -11.81
CA ALA A 181 19.67 0.34 -11.72
C ALA A 181 19.11 -0.41 -10.49
N ASP A 182 19.27 -1.73 -10.49
CA ASP A 182 18.70 -2.60 -9.45
C ASP A 182 19.45 -2.52 -8.10
N LYS A 183 20.72 -2.10 -8.11
CA LYS A 183 21.54 -1.97 -6.89
C LYS A 183 21.71 -0.50 -6.55
N VAL A 184 21.36 -0.14 -5.32
CA VAL A 184 21.42 1.23 -4.81
C VAL A 184 22.04 1.26 -3.42
N GLN A 185 22.42 2.45 -2.98
CA GLN A 185 22.86 2.66 -1.60
C GLN A 185 21.96 3.69 -0.94
N VAL A 186 21.57 3.45 0.31
CA VAL A 186 20.78 4.39 1.10
C VAL A 186 21.69 5.07 2.12
N ASP A 187 21.65 6.40 2.16
CA ASP A 187 22.31 7.16 3.21
C ASP A 187 21.50 7.10 4.51
N ILE A 188 22.04 6.40 5.50
CA ILE A 188 21.51 6.35 6.85
C ILE A 188 22.50 7.02 7.79
N ARG A 189 22.25 8.32 8.06
CA ARG A 189 23.06 9.14 8.99
C ARG A 189 24.55 9.19 8.61
N GLY A 190 24.85 9.34 7.32
CA GLY A 190 26.19 9.42 6.76
C GLY A 190 26.82 8.08 6.41
N LYS A 191 26.16 6.95 6.74
CA LYS A 191 26.60 5.61 6.34
C LYS A 191 25.81 5.14 5.13
N LEU A 192 26.52 4.74 4.08
CA LEU A 192 25.93 4.13 2.89
C LEU A 192 25.68 2.65 3.13
N LEU A 193 24.41 2.25 3.08
CA LEU A 193 23.98 0.85 3.20
C LEU A 193 23.44 0.32 1.88
N ASN A 194 23.78 -0.91 1.54
CA ASN A 194 23.35 -1.57 0.31
C ASN A 194 21.87 -1.95 0.40
N ALA A 195 21.13 -1.58 -0.64
CA ALA A 195 19.77 -1.99 -0.87
C ALA A 195 19.59 -2.38 -2.33
N ARG A 196 18.59 -3.22 -2.59
CA ARG A 196 18.20 -3.59 -3.95
C ARG A 196 16.80 -3.14 -4.26
N VAL A 197 16.61 -2.73 -5.51
CA VAL A 197 15.32 -2.40 -6.09
C VAL A 197 14.53 -3.69 -6.28
N VAL A 198 13.27 -3.67 -5.86
CA VAL A 198 12.31 -4.77 -6.00
C VAL A 198 10.98 -4.23 -6.49
N GLN A 199 10.16 -5.11 -7.08
CA GLN A 199 8.79 -4.76 -7.47
C GLN A 199 7.86 -4.91 -6.26
N PRO A 200 7.15 -3.85 -5.84
CA PRO A 200 6.04 -3.99 -4.91
C PRO A 200 4.89 -4.80 -5.52
N PRO A 201 4.04 -5.45 -4.71
CA PRO A 201 4.05 -5.50 -3.24
C PRO A 201 5.12 -6.44 -2.66
N PHE A 202 5.44 -6.28 -1.37
CA PHE A 202 6.42 -7.11 -0.66
C PHE A 202 5.79 -8.36 -0.06
N VAL A 203 4.56 -8.24 0.46
CA VAL A 203 3.80 -9.30 1.10
C VAL A 203 2.35 -9.23 0.63
N ARG A 204 1.72 -10.39 0.46
CA ARG A 204 0.27 -10.49 0.25
C ARG A 204 -0.27 -11.79 0.83
N LEU A 205 -1.39 -11.72 1.54
CA LEU A 205 -2.03 -12.89 2.16
C LEU A 205 -1.04 -13.70 3.02
N GLY A 206 -0.25 -13.00 3.84
CA GLY A 206 0.78 -13.57 4.71
C GLY A 206 1.98 -14.19 4.01
N LYS A 207 2.15 -14.00 2.68
CA LYS A 207 3.26 -14.58 1.92
C LYS A 207 4.19 -13.51 1.37
N ALA A 208 5.50 -13.74 1.50
CA ALA A 208 6.53 -12.96 0.84
C ALA A 208 6.39 -13.05 -0.69
N LEU A 209 6.52 -11.92 -1.37
CA LEU A 209 6.50 -11.81 -2.84
C LEU A 209 7.83 -11.34 -3.42
N VAL A 210 8.78 -10.97 -2.56
CA VAL A 210 10.15 -10.62 -2.92
C VAL A 210 11.09 -11.73 -2.47
N GLN A 211 12.10 -12.04 -3.28
CA GLN A 211 13.16 -13.00 -2.91
C GLN A 211 14.00 -12.40 -1.78
N LEU A 212 14.43 -13.16 -0.77
CA LEU A 212 15.25 -12.62 0.34
C LEU A 212 16.74 -12.98 0.23
N GLN A 213 17.12 -13.63 -0.88
CA GLN A 213 18.47 -14.10 -1.21
C GLN A 213 19.04 -13.32 -2.39
#